data_AF-A0A316FJU2-F1
#
_entry.id   AF-A0A316FJU2-F1
#
_cell.length_a   1.000
_cell.length_b   1.000
_cell.length_c   1.000
_cell.angle_alpha   90.00
_cell.angle_beta   90.00
_cell.angle_gamma   90.00
#
_symmetry.space_group_name_H-M   'P 1'
#
loop_
_entity.id
_entity.type
_entity.pdbx_description
1 polymer ?
#
loop_
_entity_poly.entity_id
_entity_poly.type
_entity_poly.pdbx_seq_one_letter_code
_entity_poly.pdbx_strand_id
1 'polypeptide(L)'
;MPSILESLKHIENETESYKTLIKNKQWDQLSSLTVKRQQKLESIFNQDIDKSLVDEVKNSIERILKLDQAYAQEVKNQKKGESSNIIDIKSKFKAAKQYKSIHEST
;
A
#
# COMPACT_ATOMS: atom_id res chain seq x y z
N MET A 1 3.20 3.66 21.49
CA MET A 1 2.83 3.29 20.11
C MET A 1 3.67 4.15 19.18
N PRO A 2 4.22 3.61 18.06
CA PRO A 2 4.89 4.44 17.06
C PRO A 2 3.91 5.48 16.52
N SER A 3 4.43 6.65 16.13
CA SER A 3 3.60 7.69 15.51
C SER A 3 2.99 7.19 14.19
N ILE A 4 1.90 7.81 13.75
CA ILE A 4 1.28 7.51 12.46
C ILE A 4 2.31 7.66 11.32
N LEU A 5 3.14 8.69 11.37
CA LEU A 5 4.18 8.95 10.37
C LEU A 5 5.27 7.86 10.39
N GLU A 6 5.70 7.40 11.56
CA GLU A 6 6.64 6.27 11.64
C GLU A 6 6.03 4.97 11.08
N SER A 7 4.75 4.75 11.33
CA SER A 7 4.02 3.59 10.81
C SER A 7 3.90 3.65 9.28
N LEU A 8 3.61 4.82 8.72
CA LEU A 8 3.56 5.05 7.27
C LEU A 8 4.94 4.90 6.63
N LYS A 9 6.00 5.44 7.26
CA LYS A 9 7.38 5.28 6.79
C LYS A 9 7.81 3.81 6.77
N HIS A 10 7.44 3.04 7.80
CA HIS A 10 7.70 1.61 7.81
C HIS A 10 6.98 0.89 6.65
N ILE A 11 5.74 1.27 6.37
CA ILE A 11 4.96 0.72 5.24
C ILE A 11 5.59 1.09 3.90
N GLU A 12 6.07 2.33 3.72
CA GLU A 12 6.77 2.77 2.52
C GLU A 12 8.02 1.92 2.29
N ASN A 13 8.87 1.75 3.31
CA ASN A 13 10.07 0.91 3.25
C ASN A 13 9.74 -0.57 2.93
N GLU A 14 8.70 -1.13 3.54
CA GLU A 14 8.24 -2.48 3.21
C GLU A 14 7.77 -2.58 1.75
N THR A 15 7.13 -1.52 1.24
CA THR A 15 6.64 -1.45 -0.14
C THR A 15 7.80 -1.41 -1.12
N GLU A 16 8.91 -0.71 -0.81
CA GLU A 16 10.11 -0.74 -1.65
C GLU A 16 10.71 -2.15 -1.83
N SER A 17 10.58 -3.02 -0.82
CA SER A 17 11.05 -4.41 -0.90
C SER A 17 10.29 -5.25 -1.95
N TYR A 18 9.09 -4.82 -2.36
CA TYR A 18 8.27 -5.57 -3.33
C TYR A 18 8.94 -5.64 -4.69
N LYS A 19 9.73 -4.62 -5.07
CA LYS A 19 10.50 -4.62 -6.32
C LYS A 19 11.40 -5.84 -6.43
N THR A 20 12.10 -6.17 -5.35
CA THR A 20 12.99 -7.34 -5.30
C THR A 20 12.20 -8.64 -5.39
N LEU A 21 11.07 -8.73 -4.67
CA LEU A 21 10.22 -9.92 -4.69
C LEU A 21 9.60 -10.16 -6.08
N ILE A 22 9.15 -9.10 -6.76
CA ILE A 22 8.61 -9.15 -8.12
C ILE A 22 9.72 -9.58 -9.10
N LYS A 23 10.90 -8.98 -9.02
CA LYS A 23 12.06 -9.37 -9.83
C LYS A 23 12.42 -10.85 -9.67
N ASN A 24 12.33 -11.37 -8.44
CA ASN A 24 12.64 -12.76 -8.11
C ASN A 24 11.45 -13.71 -8.27
N LYS A 25 10.28 -13.23 -8.73
CA LYS A 25 9.03 -14.00 -8.86
C LYS A 25 8.57 -14.66 -7.55
N GLN A 26 8.88 -14.06 -6.40
CA GLN A 26 8.50 -14.54 -5.07
C GLN A 26 7.04 -14.16 -4.74
N TRP A 27 6.10 -14.73 -5.50
CA TRP A 27 4.68 -14.33 -5.49
C TRP A 27 3.97 -14.59 -4.16
N ASP A 28 4.25 -15.71 -3.49
CA ASP A 28 3.65 -16.03 -2.18
C ASP A 28 4.07 -15.03 -1.10
N GLN A 29 5.36 -14.68 -1.07
CA GLN A 29 5.88 -13.67 -0.15
C GLN A 29 5.32 -12.28 -0.46
N LEU A 30 5.25 -11.92 -1.74
CA LEU A 30 4.63 -10.67 -2.18
C LEU A 30 3.16 -10.59 -1.72
N SER A 31 2.39 -11.68 -1.89
CA SER A 31 0.99 -11.74 -1.47
C SER A 31 0.83 -11.58 0.05
N SER A 32 1.62 -12.33 0.83
CA SER A 32 1.61 -12.29 2.30
C SER A 32 1.93 -10.89 2.83
N LEU A 33 2.99 -10.26 2.30
CA LEU A 33 3.37 -8.90 2.69
C LEU A 33 2.30 -7.88 2.30
N THR A 34 1.66 -8.03 1.14
CA THR A 34 0.57 -7.15 0.71
C THR A 34 -0.61 -7.21 1.69
N VAL A 35 -0.96 -8.40 2.20
CA VAL A 35 -2.01 -8.55 3.22
C VAL A 35 -1.61 -7.88 4.53
N LYS A 36 -0.41 -8.17 5.03
CA LYS A 36 0.10 -7.58 6.28
C LYS A 36 0.12 -6.06 6.22
N ARG A 37 0.54 -5.50 5.08
CA ARG A 37 0.55 -4.05 4.84
C ARG A 37 -0.85 -3.46 4.86
N GLN A 38 -1.82 -4.12 4.21
CA GLN A 38 -3.20 -3.65 4.19
C GLN A 38 -3.77 -3.52 5.61
N GLN A 39 -3.50 -4.50 6.47
CA GLN A 39 -3.92 -4.47 7.87
C GLN A 39 -3.30 -3.29 8.64
N LYS A 40 -2.01 -2.98 8.38
CA LYS A 40 -1.35 -1.81 8.98
C LYS A 40 -1.96 -0.49 8.50
N LEU A 41 -2.26 -0.36 7.20
CA LEU A 41 -2.92 0.82 6.64
C LEU A 41 -4.32 1.00 7.24
N GLU A 42 -5.12 -0.05 7.31
CA GLU A 42 -6.45 0.00 7.96
C GLU A 42 -6.34 0.42 9.44
N SER A 43 -5.31 -0.04 10.15
CA SER A 43 -5.05 0.40 11.53
C SER A 43 -4.72 1.89 11.62
N ILE A 44 -3.98 2.45 10.65
CA ILE A 44 -3.65 3.88 10.61
C ILE A 44 -4.90 4.71 10.31
N PHE A 45 -5.75 4.28 9.38
CA PHE A 45 -6.99 5.00 9.05
C PHE A 45 -8.01 5.03 10.17
N ASN A 46 -7.94 4.09 11.12
CA ASN A 46 -8.80 4.05 12.29
C ASN A 46 -8.28 4.90 13.46
N GLN A 47 -7.10 5.53 13.33
CA GLN A 47 -6.54 6.40 14.35
C GLN A 47 -6.96 7.85 14.10
N ASP A 48 -7.19 8.61 15.17
CA ASP A 48 -7.32 10.06 15.10
C ASP A 48 -6.00 10.66 14.61
N ILE A 49 -6.07 11.38 13.50
CA ILE A 49 -4.92 12.06 12.90
C ILE A 49 -4.93 13.51 13.39
N ASP A 50 -3.84 13.92 14.01
CA ASP A 50 -3.64 15.33 14.38
C ASP A 50 -3.73 16.21 13.12
N LYS A 51 -4.52 17.29 13.17
CA LYS A 51 -4.73 18.22 12.05
C LYS A 51 -3.42 18.76 11.48
N SER A 52 -2.41 18.96 12.34
CA SER A 52 -1.08 19.44 11.93
C SER A 52 -0.31 18.43 11.09
N LEU A 53 -0.63 17.13 11.20
CA LEU A 53 0.06 16.04 10.51
C LEU A 53 -0.71 15.55 9.28
N VAL A 54 -1.91 16.07 9.01
CA VAL A 54 -2.79 15.59 7.92
C VAL A 54 -2.09 15.66 6.56
N ASP A 55 -1.39 16.74 6.25
CA ASP A 55 -0.70 16.88 4.96
C ASP A 55 0.48 15.90 4.82
N GLU A 56 1.25 15.68 5.89
CA GLU A 56 2.34 14.70 5.89
C GLU A 56 1.84 13.26 5.76
N VAL A 57 0.75 12.95 6.45
CA VAL A 57 0.06 11.65 6.35
C VAL A 57 -0.47 11.45 4.94
N LYS A 58 -1.13 12.45 4.36
CA LYS A 58 -1.62 12.41 2.97
C LYS A 58 -0.47 12.16 1.99
N ASN A 59 0.60 12.95 2.08
CA ASN A 59 1.77 12.80 1.21
C ASN A 59 2.38 11.39 1.29
N SER A 60 2.46 10.82 2.50
CA SER A 60 3.00 9.46 2.70
C SER A 60 2.08 8.40 2.07
N ILE A 61 0.76 8.53 2.26
CA ILE A 61 -0.23 7.62 1.65
C ILE A 61 -0.15 7.71 0.11
N GLU A 62 -0.08 8.91 -0.46
CA GLU A 62 0.03 9.09 -1.90
C GLU A 62 1.29 8.43 -2.49
N ARG A 63 2.43 8.50 -1.78
CA ARG A 63 3.66 7.79 -2.19
C ARG A 63 3.46 6.29 -2.22
N ILE A 64 2.86 5.72 -1.18
CA ILE A 64 2.55 4.28 -1.11
C ILE A 64 1.64 3.87 -2.27
N LEU A 65 0.60 4.66 -2.59
CA LEU A 65 -0.31 4.37 -3.70
C LEU A 65 0.39 4.44 -5.08
N LYS A 66 1.33 5.37 -5.26
CA LYS A 66 2.14 5.45 -6.49
C LYS A 66 3.04 4.23 -6.66
N LEU A 67 3.68 3.78 -5.58
CA LEU A 67 4.49 2.55 -5.59
C LEU A 67 3.61 1.33 -5.94
N ASP A 68 2.40 1.24 -5.38
CA ASP A 68 1.45 0.18 -5.69
C ASP A 68 1.07 0.11 -7.16
N GLN A 69 0.80 1.26 -7.77
CA GLN A 69 0.48 1.31 -9.19
C GLN A 69 1.67 0.83 -10.04
N ALA A 70 2.89 1.26 -9.70
CA ALA A 70 4.10 0.81 -10.39
C ALA A 70 4.28 -0.71 -10.26
N TYR A 71 4.13 -1.26 -9.07
CA TYR A 71 4.28 -2.70 -8.83
C TYR A 71 3.17 -3.52 -9.46
N ALA A 72 1.92 -3.06 -9.43
CA ALA A 72 0.83 -3.74 -10.13
C ALA A 72 1.12 -3.84 -11.64
N GLN A 73 1.68 -2.79 -12.24
CA GLN A 73 2.08 -2.80 -13.63
C GLN A 73 3.27 -3.75 -13.87
N GLU A 74 4.26 -3.78 -12.97
CA GLU A 74 5.42 -4.67 -13.06
C GLU A 74 5.03 -6.16 -12.93
N VAL A 75 4.17 -6.49 -11.97
CA VAL A 75 3.57 -7.82 -11.82
C VAL A 75 2.82 -8.20 -13.09
N LYS A 76 1.99 -7.30 -13.63
CA LYS A 76 1.24 -7.54 -14.88
C LYS A 76 2.18 -7.78 -16.06
N ASN A 77 3.29 -7.06 -16.15
CA ASN A 77 4.28 -7.24 -17.21
C ASN A 77 5.00 -8.60 -17.08
N GLN A 78 5.40 -9.00 -15.86
CA GLN A 78 6.06 -10.28 -15.63
C GLN A 78 5.12 -11.49 -15.78
N LYS A 79 3.85 -11.34 -15.38
CA LYS A 79 2.84 -12.40 -15.46
C LYS A 79 2.05 -12.42 -16.77
N LYS A 80 2.39 -11.57 -17.75
CA LYS A 80 1.74 -11.54 -19.07
C LYS A 80 1.87 -12.85 -19.88
N GLY A 81 2.57 -13.86 -19.35
CA GLY A 81 2.63 -15.23 -19.87
C GLY A 81 2.08 -16.32 -18.93
N GLU A 82 1.62 -15.98 -17.72
CA GLU A 82 1.05 -16.93 -16.75
C GLU A 82 -0.44 -16.62 -16.57
N SER A 83 -1.30 -17.42 -17.21
CA SER A 83 -2.75 -17.38 -17.01
C SER A 83 -3.09 -17.74 -15.56
N SER A 84 -3.20 -16.76 -14.66
CA SER A 84 -3.72 -17.06 -13.33
C SER A 84 -4.31 -15.85 -12.62
N ASN A 85 -5.47 -16.10 -12.02
CA ASN A 85 -6.44 -15.21 -11.36
C ASN A 85 -5.95 -14.47 -10.10
N ILE A 86 -4.67 -14.12 -9.99
CA ILE A 86 -4.06 -13.75 -8.72
C ILE A 86 -3.11 -12.59 -9.05
N ILE A 87 -3.43 -11.33 -8.82
CA ILE A 87 -3.80 -10.70 -7.55
C ILE A 87 -4.81 -9.59 -7.90
N ASP A 88 -6.00 -9.61 -7.31
CA ASP A 88 -6.92 -8.49 -7.38
C ASP A 88 -6.39 -7.35 -6.50
N ILE A 89 -5.26 -6.74 -6.91
CA ILE A 89 -4.66 -5.57 -6.26
C ILE A 89 -5.68 -4.43 -6.25
N LYS A 90 -6.59 -4.41 -7.24
CA LYS A 90 -7.77 -3.54 -7.27
C LYS A 90 -8.62 -3.64 -6.00
N SER A 91 -8.91 -4.85 -5.52
CA SER A 91 -9.69 -5.07 -4.29
C SER A 91 -8.97 -4.59 -3.03
N LYS A 92 -7.64 -4.44 -3.05
CA LYS A 92 -6.86 -3.97 -1.91
C LYS A 92 -6.69 -2.44 -1.85
N PHE A 93 -7.18 -1.69 -2.84
CA PHE A 93 -7.29 -0.22 -2.79
C PHE A 93 -8.45 0.30 -1.89
N LYS A 94 -8.94 -0.52 -0.95
CA LYS A 94 -9.85 -0.07 0.11
C LYS A 94 -9.25 1.11 0.91
N ALA A 95 -7.91 1.12 1.03
CA ALA A 95 -7.13 2.24 1.56
C ALA A 95 -7.34 3.57 0.81
N ALA A 96 -7.37 3.57 -0.52
CA ALA A 96 -7.62 4.78 -1.31
C ALA A 96 -9.08 5.26 -1.20
N LYS A 97 -10.04 4.33 -1.04
CA LYS A 97 -11.43 4.68 -0.80
C LYS A 97 -11.62 5.32 0.58
N GLN A 98 -10.92 4.83 1.61
CA GLN A 98 -10.89 5.46 2.93
C GLN A 98 -10.15 6.80 2.93
N TYR A 99 -9.00 6.91 2.22
CA TYR A 99 -8.33 8.19 1.97
C TYR A 99 -9.27 9.23 1.37
N LYS A 100 -10.09 8.82 0.38
CA LYS A 100 -11.09 9.71 -0.23
C LYS A 100 -12.15 10.18 0.78
N SER A 101 -12.57 9.33 1.71
CA SER A 101 -13.48 9.70 2.80
C SER A 101 -12.87 10.71 3.76
N ILE A 102 -11.57 10.61 4.07
CA ILE A 102 -10.84 11.59 4.88
C ILE A 102 -10.70 12.91 4.11
N HIS A 103 -10.50 12.84 2.79
CA HIS A 103 -10.36 13.99 1.91
C HIS A 103 -11.68 14.77 1.69
N GLU A 104 -12.83 14.10 1.67
CA GLU A 104 -14.15 14.71 1.44
C GLU A 104 -14.86 15.14 2.74
N SER A 105 -14.34 14.77 3.92
CA SER A 105 -14.93 15.13 5.23
C SER A 105 -14.22 16.30 5.93
N THR A 106 -13.29 16.99 5.24
CA THR A 106 -12.65 18.25 5.71
C THR A 106 -13.07 19.38 4.79
#